data_AF-A0A7X4AKX6-F1
#
_entry.id   AF-A0A7X4AKX6-F1
#
_cell.length_a   1.000
_cell.length_b   1.000
_cell.length_c   1.000
_cell.angle_alpha   90.00
_cell.angle_beta   90.00
_cell.angle_gamma   90.00
#
_symmetry.space_group_name_H-M   'P 1'
#
loop_
_entity.id
_entity.type
_entity.pdbx_description
1 polymer ?
#
loop_
_entity_poly.entity_id
_entity_poly.type
_entity_poly.pdbx_seq_one_letter_code
_entity_poly.pdbx_strand_id
1 'polypeptide(L)'
;ISLESEELFGFAGLWESWNSPDGRRILSCTIVTTAANDFIAPIHDRMPVILSLDAELMWLDPDIQDTDALSELLTPYPSELMYAYEVSSVVNSAANDVRECIAPVSRLL
;
A
#
# COMPACT_ATOMS: atom_id res chain seq x y z
N ILE A 1 -8.87 5.85 -0.83
CA ILE A 1 -7.70 6.47 -0.15
C ILE A 1 -6.60 6.56 -1.20
N SER A 2 -5.99 7.72 -1.36
CA SER A 2 -4.92 8.02 -2.32
C SER A 2 -3.96 9.06 -1.72
N LEU A 3 -2.86 9.34 -2.40
CA LEU A 3 -2.11 10.57 -2.17
C LEU A 3 -2.88 11.77 -2.72
N GLU A 4 -2.71 12.93 -2.08
CA GLU A 4 -3.27 14.22 -2.52
C GLU A 4 -2.81 14.59 -3.94
N SER A 5 -1.60 14.15 -4.33
CA SER A 5 -1.05 14.39 -5.66
C SER A 5 -1.72 13.58 -6.78
N GLU A 6 -2.51 12.55 -6.43
CA GLU A 6 -3.04 11.54 -7.35
C GLU A 6 -1.97 10.78 -8.18
N GLU A 7 -0.69 10.89 -7.80
CA GLU A 7 0.40 10.16 -8.44
C GLU A 7 0.44 8.69 -7.99
N LEU A 8 1.12 7.86 -8.78
CA LEU A 8 1.44 6.49 -8.38
C LEU A 8 2.49 6.50 -7.27
N PHE A 9 2.40 5.53 -6.37
CA PHE A 9 3.30 5.38 -5.23
C PHE A 9 3.54 3.91 -4.91
N GLY A 10 4.68 3.60 -4.30
CA GLY A 10 5.06 2.27 -3.86
C GLY A 10 4.64 1.96 -2.42
N PHE A 11 4.21 0.71 -2.20
CA PHE A 11 4.17 0.14 -0.86
C PHE A 11 5.45 -0.64 -0.58
N ALA A 12 5.95 -0.58 0.65
CA ALA A 12 6.99 -1.50 1.09
C ALA A 12 6.44 -2.93 1.06
N GLY A 13 7.20 -3.82 0.44
CA GLY A 13 6.78 -5.21 0.23
C GLY A 13 7.94 -6.18 0.30
N LEU A 14 7.64 -7.39 0.73
CA LEU A 14 8.55 -8.53 0.71
C LEU A 14 8.07 -9.51 -0.36
N TRP A 15 9.00 -10.24 -0.97
CA TRP A 15 8.67 -11.25 -1.96
C TRP A 15 9.52 -12.50 -1.79
N GLU A 16 9.01 -13.63 -2.27
CA GLU A 16 9.73 -14.90 -2.27
C GLU A 16 9.41 -15.71 -3.52
N SER A 17 10.36 -16.55 -3.91
CA SER A 17 10.21 -17.58 -4.92
C SER A 17 10.21 -18.95 -4.25
N TRP A 18 9.04 -19.58 -4.15
CA TRP A 18 8.89 -20.92 -3.59
C TRP A 18 8.79 -21.98 -4.70
N ASN A 19 9.46 -23.12 -4.54
CA ASN A 19 9.31 -24.28 -5.43
C ASN A 19 8.45 -25.34 -4.74
N SER A 20 7.33 -25.70 -5.35
CA SER A 20 6.43 -26.71 -4.82
C SER A 20 6.98 -28.13 -4.99
N PRO A 21 6.51 -29.10 -4.18
CA PRO A 21 6.88 -30.50 -4.34
C PRO A 21 6.53 -31.09 -5.72
N ASP A 22 5.55 -30.52 -6.43
CA ASP A 22 5.17 -30.93 -7.79
C ASP A 22 5.92 -30.17 -8.90
N GLY A 23 6.98 -29.44 -8.55
CA GLY A 23 7.91 -28.80 -9.49
C GLY A 23 7.45 -27.45 -10.05
N ARG A 24 6.38 -26.86 -9.50
CA ARG A 24 5.91 -25.52 -9.87
C ARG A 24 6.69 -24.46 -9.10
N ARG A 25 7.05 -23.37 -9.77
CA ARG A 25 7.59 -22.18 -9.15
C ARG A 25 6.46 -21.19 -8.85
N ILE A 26 6.36 -20.76 -7.60
CA ILE A 26 5.42 -19.73 -7.14
C ILE A 26 6.23 -18.48 -6.77
N LEU A 27 5.89 -17.37 -7.39
CA LEU A 27 6.34 -16.05 -6.97
C LEU A 27 5.21 -15.42 -6.18
N SER A 28 5.48 -15.06 -4.92
CA SER A 28 4.51 -14.41 -4.06
C SER A 28 5.13 -13.19 -3.40
N CYS A 29 4.27 -12.23 -3.04
CA CYS A 29 4.66 -11.07 -2.28
C CYS A 29 3.65 -10.76 -1.18
N THR A 30 4.07 -9.94 -0.23
CA THR A 30 3.22 -9.38 0.82
C THR A 30 3.50 -7.90 0.96
N ILE A 31 2.47 -7.13 1.30
CA ILE A 31 2.59 -5.72 1.68
C ILE A 31 2.93 -5.64 3.17
N VAL A 32 3.88 -4.80 3.52
CA VAL A 32 4.20 -4.49 4.92
C VAL A 32 3.19 -3.46 5.43
N THR A 33 2.64 -3.70 6.61
CA THR A 33 1.69 -2.79 7.27
C THR A 33 2.29 -2.19 8.52
N THR A 34 1.89 -0.96 8.85
CA THR A 34 2.23 -0.23 10.06
C THR A 34 0.95 0.26 10.76
N ALA A 35 1.10 0.94 11.90
CA ALA A 35 -0.03 1.57 12.58
C ALA A 35 -0.66 2.65 11.68
N ALA A 36 -1.97 2.84 11.77
CA ALA A 36 -2.62 3.95 11.08
C ALA A 36 -2.11 5.31 11.61
N ASN A 37 -1.94 6.27 10.71
CA ASN A 37 -1.78 7.68 11.07
C ASN A 37 -3.14 8.29 11.49
N ASP A 38 -3.13 9.56 11.92
CA ASP A 38 -4.34 10.25 12.37
C ASP A 38 -5.43 10.36 11.29
N PHE A 39 -5.05 10.38 10.00
CA PHE A 39 -5.99 10.42 8.89
C PHE A 39 -6.70 9.07 8.65
N ILE A 40 -5.97 7.95 8.78
CA ILE A 40 -6.49 6.60 8.55
C ILE A 40 -7.15 6.00 9.78
N ALA A 41 -6.72 6.38 10.99
CA ALA A 41 -7.23 5.83 12.25
C ALA A 41 -8.76 5.81 12.40
N PRO A 42 -9.54 6.80 11.90
CA PRO A 42 -11.01 6.74 11.91
C PRO A 42 -11.61 5.66 10.99
N ILE A 43 -10.85 5.17 10.01
CA ILE A 43 -11.26 4.16 9.02
C ILE A 43 -10.79 2.77 9.45
N HIS A 44 -9.54 2.64 9.88
CA HIS A 44 -8.92 1.36 10.24
C HIS A 44 -7.69 1.57 11.14
N ASP A 45 -7.32 0.56 11.94
CA ASP A 45 -6.21 0.63 12.93
C ASP A 45 -4.80 0.47 12.31
N ARG A 46 -4.74 -0.10 11.11
CA ARG A 46 -3.52 -0.33 10.32
C ARG A 46 -3.59 0.34 8.95
N MET A 47 -2.42 0.65 8.42
CA MET A 47 -2.25 1.08 7.03
C MET A 47 -1.03 0.40 6.38
N PRO A 48 -0.97 0.31 5.05
CA PRO A 48 0.27 -0.06 4.36
C PRO A 48 1.39 0.96 4.64
N VAL A 49 2.64 0.49 4.63
CA VAL A 49 3.81 1.38 4.58
C VAL A 49 3.93 1.92 3.14
N ILE A 50 3.65 3.20 2.95
CA ILE A 50 3.86 3.92 1.68
C ILE A 50 5.25 4.52 1.70
N LEU A 51 6.04 4.27 0.66
CA LEU A 51 7.40 4.79 0.54
C LEU A 51 7.40 6.13 -0.19
N SER A 52 8.28 7.05 0.23
CA SER A 52 8.63 8.21 -0.60
C SER A 52 9.51 7.76 -1.76
N LEU A 53 9.65 8.58 -2.82
CA LEU A 53 10.49 8.24 -3.97
C LEU A 53 11.94 7.89 -3.58
N ASP A 54 12.55 8.65 -2.66
CA ASP A 54 13.91 8.36 -2.18
C ASP A 54 13.97 7.04 -1.39
N ALA A 55 12.93 6.76 -0.58
CA ALA A 55 12.82 5.52 0.18
C ALA A 55 12.55 4.31 -0.72
N GLU A 56 11.84 4.47 -1.84
CA GLU A 56 11.66 3.42 -2.86
C GLU A 56 13.01 3.02 -3.46
N LEU A 57 13.85 4.00 -3.81
CA LEU A 57 15.18 3.73 -4.35
C LEU A 57 16.04 2.98 -3.33
N MET A 58 15.99 3.38 -2.06
CA MET A 58 16.70 2.66 -0.99
C MET A 58 16.14 1.25 -0.76
N TRP A 59 14.81 1.08 -0.79
CA TRP A 59 14.15 -0.20 -0.54
C TRP A 59 14.44 -1.25 -1.61
N LEU A 60 14.64 -0.80 -2.86
CA LEU A 60 14.88 -1.67 -4.01
C LEU A 60 16.36 -1.92 -4.32
N ASP A 61 17.28 -1.20 -3.65
CA ASP A 61 18.71 -1.33 -3.89
C ASP A 61 19.27 -2.64 -3.28
N PRO A 62 19.71 -3.61 -4.11
CA PRO A 62 20.25 -4.87 -3.60
C PRO A 62 21.59 -4.71 -2.86
N ASP A 63 22.30 -3.59 -3.01
CA ASP A 63 23.55 -3.34 -2.30
C ASP A 63 23.30 -2.83 -0.87
N ILE A 64 22.07 -2.40 -0.55
CA ILE A 64 21.66 -2.03 0.80
C ILE A 64 21.21 -3.29 1.55
N GLN A 65 22.09 -3.81 2.41
CA GLN A 65 21.84 -5.00 3.25
C GLN A 65 21.63 -4.65 4.73
N ASP A 66 21.64 -3.36 5.09
CA ASP A 66 21.41 -2.89 6.45
C ASP A 66 19.90 -2.91 6.77
N THR A 67 19.46 -3.99 7.41
CA THR A 67 18.06 -4.18 7.77
C THR A 67 17.57 -3.21 8.83
N ASP A 68 18.46 -2.67 9.68
CA ASP A 68 18.07 -1.71 10.70
C ASP A 68 17.73 -0.37 10.04
N ALA A 69 18.57 0.09 9.12
CA ALA A 69 18.30 1.28 8.31
C ALA A 69 17.02 1.13 7.46
N LEU A 70 16.78 -0.03 6.86
CA LEU A 70 15.53 -0.29 6.11
C LEU A 70 14.29 -0.33 7.02
N SER A 71 14.44 -0.77 8.27
CA SER A 71 13.34 -0.81 9.23
C SER A 71 12.87 0.58 9.64
N GLU A 72 13.74 1.59 9.59
CA GLU A 72 13.38 3.01 9.82
C GLU A 72 12.39 3.54 8.78
N LEU A 73 12.33 2.93 7.59
CA LEU A 73 11.36 3.29 6.54
C LEU A 73 9.94 2.79 6.84
N LEU A 74 9.76 1.87 7.80
CA LEU A 74 8.49 1.18 8.08
C LEU A 74 7.55 2.01 8.98
N THR A 75 7.37 3.28 8.63
CA THR A 75 6.59 4.25 9.41
C THR A 75 5.30 4.66 8.69
N PRO A 76 4.29 5.17 9.43
CA PRO A 76 3.06 5.68 8.82
C PRO A 76 3.35 6.86 7.88
N TYR A 77 2.64 6.92 6.75
CA TYR A 77 2.79 8.02 5.80
C TYR A 77 2.24 9.34 6.38
N PRO A 78 2.75 10.52 5.98
CA PRO A 78 2.25 11.80 6.47
C PRO A 78 0.76 12.01 6.17
N SER A 79 -0.04 12.30 7.20
CA SER A 79 -1.50 12.45 7.11
C SER A 79 -1.93 13.54 6.12
N GLU A 80 -1.20 14.65 6.09
CA GLU A 80 -1.48 15.84 5.28
C GLU A 80 -1.27 15.65 3.78
N LEU A 81 -0.63 14.54 3.38
CA LEU A 81 -0.39 14.18 1.99
C LEU A 81 -1.39 13.13 1.47
N MET A 82 -2.43 12.82 2.24
CA MET A 82 -3.40 11.78 1.93
C MET A 82 -4.80 12.35 1.75
N TYR A 83 -5.56 11.72 0.85
CA TYR A 83 -6.96 12.02 0.60
C TYR A 83 -7.81 10.75 0.54
N ALA A 84 -9.08 10.87 0.91
CA ALA A 84 -10.04 9.79 0.86
C ALA A 84 -11.45 10.32 0.63
N TYR A 85 -12.24 9.50 -0.05
CA TYR A 85 -13.65 9.72 -0.28
C TYR A 85 -14.38 8.38 -0.15
N GLU A 86 -15.66 8.44 0.18
CA GLU A 86 -16.49 7.26 0.30
C GLU A 86 -16.81 6.69 -1.10
N VAL A 87 -16.72 5.36 -1.23
CA VAL A 87 -17.07 4.61 -2.43
C VAL A 87 -18.24 3.67 -2.15
N SER A 88 -18.97 3.28 -3.19
CA SER A 88 -20.11 2.39 -3.02
C SER A 88 -19.70 0.99 -2.60
N SER A 89 -20.62 0.22 -2.02
CA SER A 89 -20.39 -1.18 -1.67
C SER A 89 -20.18 -2.11 -2.87
N VAL A 90 -20.22 -1.60 -4.12
CA VAL A 90 -19.87 -2.36 -5.33
C VAL A 90 -18.46 -2.95 -5.20
N VAL A 91 -17.53 -2.23 -4.56
CA VAL A 91 -16.14 -2.69 -4.36
C VAL A 91 -16.01 -3.92 -3.44
N ASN A 92 -17.05 -4.25 -2.65
CA ASN A 92 -16.97 -5.35 -1.67
C ASN A 92 -16.89 -6.74 -2.32
N SER A 93 -17.26 -6.87 -3.59
CA SER A 93 -17.15 -8.12 -4.33
C SER A 93 -15.92 -8.09 -5.24
N ALA A 94 -15.00 -9.01 -5.04
CA ALA A 94 -13.80 -9.17 -5.88
C ALA A 94 -14.12 -9.51 -7.35
N ALA A 95 -15.37 -9.91 -7.67
CA ALA A 95 -15.81 -10.14 -9.04
C ALA A 95 -16.10 -8.83 -9.82
N ASN A 96 -16.16 -7.69 -9.13
CA ASN A 96 -16.46 -6.40 -9.75
C ASN A 96 -15.16 -5.66 -10.11
N ASP A 97 -14.84 -5.67 -11.41
CA ASP A 97 -13.76 -4.87 -12.00
C ASP A 97 -14.36 -3.79 -12.92
N VAL A 98 -14.97 -2.79 -12.28
CA VAL A 98 -15.72 -1.71 -12.95
C VAL A 98 -15.41 -0.37 -12.31
N ARG A 99 -15.57 0.72 -13.06
CA ARG A 99 -15.22 2.09 -12.61
C ARG A 99 -15.97 2.53 -11.35
N GLU A 100 -17.15 1.96 -11.10
CA GLU A 100 -18.00 2.23 -9.96
C GLU A 100 -17.39 1.77 -8.63
N CYS A 101 -16.39 0.88 -8.66
CA CYS A 101 -15.63 0.46 -7.47
C CYS A 101 -14.87 1.62 -6.83
N ILE A 102 -14.45 2.60 -7.63
CA ILE A 102 -13.73 3.80 -7.16
C ILE A 102 -14.51 5.09 -7.41
N ALA A 103 -15.77 5.01 -7.87
CA ALA A 103 -16.58 6.21 -8.05
C ALA A 103 -17.05 6.72 -6.68
N PRO A 104 -16.95 8.04 -6.42
CA PRO A 104 -17.45 8.62 -5.17
C PRO A 104 -18.98 8.47 -5.06
N VAL A 105 -19.49 8.04 -3.89
CA VAL A 105 -20.95 7.90 -3.65
C VAL A 105 -21.65 9.24 -3.48
N SER A 106 -20.91 10.28 -3.10
CA SER A 106 -21.38 11.65 -3.16
C SER A 106 -20.29 12.55 -3.76
N ARG A 107 -20.64 13.36 -4.76
CA ARG A 107 -19.92 14.62 -4.99
C ARG A 107 -20.39 15.55 -3.88
N LEU A 108 -19.51 15.91 -2.96
CA LEU A 108 -19.69 17.17 -2.25
C LEU A 108 -19.67 18.26 -3.34
N LEU A 109 -20.85 18.85 -3.57
CA LEU A 109 -21.22 19.92 -4.48
C LEU A 109 -20.13 20.44 -5.43
#